data_AF-A0A6I3AC85-F1
#
_entry.id   AF-A0A6I3AC85-F1
#
_cell.length_a   1.000
_cell.length_b   1.000
_cell.length_c   1.000
_cell.angle_alpha   90.00
_cell.angle_beta   90.00
_cell.angle_gamma   90.00
#
_symmetry.space_group_name_H-M   'P 1'
#
loop_
_entity.id
_entity.type
_entity.pdbx_description
1 polymer ?
#
loop_
_entity_poly.entity_id
_entity_poly.type
_entity_poly.pdbx_seq_one_letter_code
_entity_poly.pdbx_strand_id
1 'polypeptide(L)'
;IGVMAATRVYSTAAYWIAGLGAVGLSLSPKFGAVLSATPVGALGGVGVALFGMIGVLGARIWIEGKVDFSNSTNLIIAASALIIGISDMSWTKGDYTFSGIVNATLVAVIGYRVLSSIASSRGNN
;
A
#
# COMPACT_ATOMS: atom_id res chain seq x y z
N ILE A 1 -2.91 -10.90 -0.34
CA ILE A 1 -3.11 -11.05 -1.81
C ILE A 1 -1.85 -11.61 -2.49
N GLY A 2 -0.66 -11.06 -2.22
CA GLY A 2 0.60 -11.50 -2.84
C GLY A 2 0.91 -13.00 -2.72
N VAL A 3 1.00 -13.53 -1.49
CA VAL A 3 1.24 -14.97 -1.27
C VAL A 3 0.08 -15.85 -1.71
N MET A 4 -1.17 -15.39 -1.63
CA MET A 4 -2.33 -16.14 -2.16
C MET A 4 -2.28 -16.27 -3.69
N ALA A 5 -1.80 -15.24 -4.39
CA ALA A 5 -1.61 -15.28 -5.84
C ALA A 5 -0.51 -16.28 -6.23
N ALA A 6 0.54 -16.40 -5.41
CA ALA A 6 1.63 -17.34 -5.63
C ALA A 6 1.26 -18.80 -5.29
N THR A 7 0.62 -19.04 -4.14
CA THR A 7 0.28 -20.39 -3.65
C THR A 7 -1.07 -20.90 -4.14
N ARG A 8 -1.91 -20.04 -4.72
CA ARG A 8 -3.30 -20.31 -5.11
C ARG A 8 -4.18 -20.85 -3.96
N VAL A 9 -3.79 -20.61 -2.71
CA VAL A 9 -4.58 -20.97 -1.53
C VAL A 9 -5.40 -19.77 -1.10
N TYR A 10 -6.72 -19.83 -1.36
CA TYR A 10 -7.68 -18.80 -0.99
C TYR A 10 -8.54 -19.18 0.23
N SER A 11 -8.16 -20.25 0.94
CA SER A 11 -8.93 -20.75 2.09
C SER A 11 -8.86 -19.80 3.27
N THR A 12 -10.03 -19.45 3.83
CA THR A 12 -10.15 -18.66 5.06
C THR A 12 -9.57 -19.39 6.27
N ALA A 13 -9.56 -20.73 6.27
CA ALA A 13 -8.98 -21.54 7.34
C ALA A 13 -7.47 -21.33 7.51
N ALA A 14 -6.75 -21.04 6.42
CA ALA A 14 -5.32 -20.76 6.47
C ALA A 14 -5.01 -19.51 7.32
N TYR A 15 -5.88 -18.49 7.29
CA TYR A 15 -5.73 -17.29 8.09
C TYR A 15 -5.92 -17.56 9.59
N TRP A 16 -6.88 -18.43 9.94
CA TRP A 16 -7.10 -18.82 11.33
C TRP A 16 -5.90 -19.57 11.90
N ILE A 17 -5.36 -20.54 11.17
CA ILE A 17 -4.19 -21.30 11.60
C ILE A 17 -2.96 -20.39 11.70
N ALA A 18 -2.75 -19.50 10.72
CA ALA A 18 -1.65 -18.55 10.75
C ALA A 18 -1.75 -17.58 11.94
N GLY A 19 -2.96 -17.08 12.24
CA GLY A 19 -3.20 -16.19 13.37
C GLY A 19 -2.98 -16.88 14.72
N LEU A 20 -3.55 -18.07 14.91
CA LEU A 20 -3.34 -18.86 16.13
C LEU A 20 -1.87 -19.25 16.30
N GLY A 21 -1.19 -19.63 15.22
CA GLY A 21 0.24 -19.90 15.21
C GLY A 21 1.07 -18.68 15.61
N ALA A 22 0.75 -17.50 15.08
CA ALA A 22 1.43 -16.26 15.44
C ALA A 22 1.26 -15.91 16.92
N VAL A 23 0.05 -16.07 17.47
CA VAL A 23 -0.21 -15.87 18.91
C VAL A 23 0.51 -16.90 19.77
N GLY A 24 0.50 -18.17 19.38
CA GLY A 24 1.22 -19.22 20.11
C GLY A 24 2.73 -19.00 20.11
N LEU A 25 3.30 -18.60 18.97
CA LEU A 25 4.74 -18.33 18.82
C LEU A 25 5.17 -17.03 19.49
N SER A 26 4.32 -16.00 19.56
CA SER A 26 4.65 -14.73 20.22
C SER A 26 4.83 -14.89 21.74
N LEU A 27 4.18 -15.89 22.34
CA LEU A 27 4.32 -16.23 23.76
C LEU A 27 5.60 -17.05 24.07
N SER A 28 6.34 -17.51 23.05
CA SER A 28 7.55 -18.33 23.23
C SER A 28 8.83 -17.47 23.23
N PRO A 29 9.55 -17.39 24.36
CA PRO A 29 10.80 -16.63 24.43
C PRO A 29 11.90 -17.17 23.50
N LYS A 30 11.91 -18.49 23.23
CA LYS A 30 12.88 -19.11 22.33
C LYS A 30 12.68 -18.68 20.88
N PHE A 31 11.43 -18.50 20.45
CA PHE A 31 11.13 -18.01 19.11
C PHE A 31 11.58 -16.55 18.94
N GLY A 32 11.35 -15.72 19.97
CA GLY A 32 11.85 -14.34 20.00
C GLY A 32 13.39 -14.26 19.88
N ALA A 33 14.11 -15.16 20.57
CA ALA A 33 15.57 -15.23 20.46
C ALA A 33 16.04 -15.55 19.04
N VAL A 34 15.41 -16.50 18.36
CA VAL A 34 15.71 -16.84 16.95
C VAL A 34 15.42 -15.66 16.02
N LEU A 35 14.31 -14.95 16.21
CA LEU A 35 13.98 -13.77 15.41
C LEU A 35 15.04 -12.66 15.59
N SER A 36 15.50 -12.43 16.83
CA SER A 36 16.55 -11.45 17.12
C SER A 36 17.92 -11.82 16.55
N ALA A 37 18.19 -13.12 16.37
CA ALA A 37 19.40 -13.63 15.74
C ALA A 37 19.35 -13.58 14.20
N THR A 38 18.23 -13.19 13.59
CA THR A 38 18.08 -13.15 12.13
C THR A 38 18.93 -12.02 11.53
N PRO A 39 19.75 -12.30 10.50
CA PRO A 39 20.58 -11.26 9.87
C PRO A 39 19.74 -10.12 9.30
N VAL A 40 20.15 -8.88 9.55
CA VAL A 40 19.47 -7.67 9.06
C VAL A 40 19.30 -7.64 7.54
N GLY A 41 20.24 -8.23 6.80
CA GLY A 41 20.15 -8.35 5.34
C GLY A 41 19.01 -9.24 4.86
N ALA A 42 18.68 -10.30 5.60
CA ALA A 42 17.55 -11.17 5.26
C ALA A 42 16.21 -10.47 5.55
N LEU A 43 16.10 -9.78 6.70
CA LEU A 43 14.92 -8.98 7.04
C LEU A 43 14.67 -7.86 6.02
N GLY A 44 15.74 -7.17 5.60
CA GLY A 44 15.68 -6.16 4.54
C GLY A 44 15.25 -6.75 3.20
N GLY A 45 15.81 -7.89 2.79
CA GLY A 45 15.46 -8.55 1.53
C GLY A 45 14.00 -8.99 1.47
N VAL A 46 13.48 -9.59 2.55
CA VAL A 46 12.06 -9.95 2.66
C VAL A 46 11.19 -8.69 2.63
N GLY A 47 11.60 -7.62 3.34
CA GLY A 47 10.90 -6.33 3.32
C GLY A 47 10.77 -5.76 1.91
N VAL A 48 11.88 -5.66 1.16
CA VAL A 48 11.89 -5.16 -0.22
C VAL A 48 10.98 -5.99 -1.12
N ALA A 49 11.04 -7.32 -1.03
CA ALA A 49 10.20 -8.20 -1.84
C ALA A 49 8.70 -8.00 -1.53
N LEU A 50 8.33 -7.91 -0.25
CA LEU A 50 6.95 -7.73 0.17
C LEU A 50 6.40 -6.35 -0.23
N PHE A 51 7.14 -5.27 0.06
CA PHE A 51 6.72 -3.92 -0.31
C PHE A 51 6.70 -3.70 -1.83
N GLY A 52 7.66 -4.28 -2.56
CA GLY A 52 7.66 -4.25 -4.03
C GLY A 52 6.43 -4.96 -4.62
N MET A 53 6.05 -6.11 -4.07
CA MET A 53 4.85 -6.83 -4.51
C MET A 53 3.57 -6.03 -4.23
N ILE A 54 3.49 -5.33 -3.09
CA ILE A 54 2.35 -4.44 -2.77
C ILE A 54 2.28 -3.28 -3.78
N GLY A 55 3.42 -2.66 -4.13
CA GLY A 55 3.48 -1.58 -5.11
C GLY A 55 2.99 -2.02 -6.50
N VAL A 56 3.47 -3.16 -7.00
CA VAL A 56 3.03 -3.73 -8.28
C VAL A 56 1.55 -4.11 -8.25
N LEU A 57 1.05 -4.63 -7.12
CA LEU A 57 -0.37 -4.92 -6.95
C LEU A 57 -1.23 -3.65 -7.06
N GLY A 58 -0.75 -2.51 -6.56
CA GLY A 58 -1.40 -1.20 -6.75
C GLY A 58 -1.56 -0.84 -8.23
N ALA A 59 -0.48 -0.96 -9.01
CA ALA A 59 -0.54 -0.73 -10.46
C ALA A 59 -1.49 -1.72 -11.16
N ARG A 60 -1.51 -2.98 -10.74
CA ARG A 60 -2.41 -4.00 -11.27
C ARG A 60 -3.88 -3.64 -11.03
N ILE A 61 -4.24 -3.04 -9.89
CA ILE A 61 -5.61 -2.58 -9.61
C ILE A 61 -6.05 -1.54 -10.64
N TRP A 62 -5.19 -0.60 -11.03
CA TRP A 62 -5.53 0.39 -12.06
C TRP A 62 -5.71 -0.22 -13.45
N ILE A 63 -4.89 -1.21 -13.81
CA ILE A 63 -4.99 -1.93 -15.07
C ILE A 63 -6.29 -2.75 -15.13
N GLU A 64 -6.59 -3.52 -14.08
CA GLU A 64 -7.81 -4.32 -13.99
C GLU A 64 -9.08 -3.45 -13.91
N GLY A 65 -8.98 -2.29 -13.25
CA GLY A 65 -10.01 -1.26 -13.24
C GLY A 65 -10.14 -0.47 -14.55
N LYS A 66 -9.31 -0.75 -15.56
CA LYS A 66 -9.29 -0.07 -16.87
C LYS A 66 -9.23 1.45 -16.73
N VAL A 67 -8.38 1.95 -15.83
CA VAL A 67 -8.19 3.39 -15.63
C VAL A 67 -7.59 4.00 -16.89
N ASP A 68 -8.29 4.96 -17.50
CA ASP A 68 -7.78 5.71 -18.64
C ASP A 68 -6.82 6.82 -18.19
N PHE A 69 -5.52 6.60 -18.40
CA PHE A 69 -4.46 7.58 -18.13
C PHE A 69 -4.28 8.61 -19.25
N SER A 70 -5.00 8.49 -20.37
CA SER A 70 -5.07 9.55 -21.39
C SER A 70 -5.86 10.76 -20.85
N ASN A 71 -6.80 10.52 -19.93
CA ASN A 71 -7.46 11.58 -19.19
C ASN A 71 -6.47 12.23 -18.21
N SER A 72 -6.17 13.51 -18.47
CA SER A 72 -5.26 14.33 -17.66
C SER A 72 -5.60 14.33 -16.17
N THR A 73 -6.89 14.27 -15.80
CA THR A 73 -7.34 14.21 -14.40
C THR A 73 -6.83 12.94 -13.72
N ASN A 74 -7.01 11.78 -14.36
CA ASN A 74 -6.59 10.50 -13.80
C ASN A 74 -5.06 10.43 -13.69
N LEU A 75 -4.36 10.89 -14.72
CA LEU A 75 -2.89 10.90 -14.77
C LEU A 75 -2.28 11.77 -13.67
N ILE A 76 -2.76 13.01 -13.52
CA ILE A 76 -2.24 13.94 -12.50
C ILE A 76 -2.48 13.40 -11.09
N ILE A 77 -3.67 12.85 -10.84
CA ILE A 77 -4.01 12.28 -9.53
C ILE A 77 -3.15 11.06 -9.21
N ALA A 78 -3.01 10.12 -10.13
CA ALA A 78 -2.19 8.94 -9.91
C ALA A 78 -0.71 9.31 -9.69
N ALA A 79 -0.15 10.20 -10.53
CA ALA A 79 1.23 10.62 -10.43
C ALA A 79 1.53 11.38 -9.13
N SER A 80 0.68 12.33 -8.76
CA SER A 80 0.87 13.13 -7.54
C SER A 80 0.75 12.27 -6.27
N ALA A 81 -0.28 11.41 -6.17
CA ALA A 81 -0.44 10.51 -5.03
C ALA A 81 0.75 9.55 -4.90
N LEU A 82 1.25 9.03 -6.03
CA LEU A 82 2.40 8.12 -6.04
C LEU A 82 3.69 8.79 -5.55
N ILE A 83 4.00 10.01 -6.04
CA ILE A 83 5.21 10.73 -5.60
C ILE A 83 5.12 11.17 -4.14
N ILE A 84 3.97 11.66 -3.68
CA ILE A 84 3.77 12.07 -2.28
C ILE A 84 3.95 10.87 -1.34
N GLY A 85 3.44 9.70 -1.74
CA GLY A 85 3.59 8.47 -0.96
C GLY A 85 5.02 7.95 -0.92
N ILE A 86 5.72 7.93 -2.06
CA ILE A 86 7.10 7.41 -2.15
C ILE A 86 8.12 8.34 -1.47
N SER A 87 7.95 9.66 -1.59
CA SER A 87 8.85 10.65 -0.99
C SER A 87 8.65 10.83 0.52
N ASP A 88 7.66 10.14 1.11
CA ASP A 88 7.19 10.31 2.49
C ASP A 88 7.08 11.78 2.89
N MET A 89 6.32 12.54 2.09
CA MET A 89 6.14 13.97 2.31
C MET A 89 5.27 14.19 3.55
N SER A 90 5.91 14.16 4.70
CA SER A 90 5.29 14.21 6.02
C SER A 90 5.45 15.59 6.66
N TRP A 91 4.46 15.97 7.46
CA TRP A 91 4.50 17.21 8.21
C TRP A 91 3.83 17.02 9.56
N THR A 92 4.33 17.74 10.56
CA THR A 92 3.85 17.66 11.94
C THR A 92 3.28 19.01 12.34
N LYS A 93 2.11 18.99 12.98
CA LYS A 93 1.49 20.19 13.54
C LYS A 93 0.96 19.87 14.95
N GLY A 94 1.65 20.40 15.96
CA GLY A 94 1.39 20.04 17.34
C GLY A 94 1.64 18.55 17.57
N ASP A 95 0.66 17.86 18.15
CA ASP A 95 0.74 16.42 18.46
C ASP A 95 0.32 15.52 17.29
N TYR A 96 -0.01 16.08 16.13
CA TYR A 96 -0.46 15.34 14.95
C TYR A 96 0.62 15.28 13.88
N THR A 97 1.00 14.06 13.49
CA THR A 97 1.91 13.80 12.36
C THR A 97 1.12 13.24 11.18
N PHE A 98 1.18 13.94 10.06
CA PHE A 98 0.63 13.49 8.79
C PHE A 98 1.74 12.88 7.95
N SER A 99 1.76 11.55 7.86
CA SER A 99 2.73 10.81 7.03
C SER A 99 2.43 10.95 5.52
N GLY A 100 3.42 10.70 4.66
CA GLY A 100 3.27 10.76 3.21
C GLY A 100 2.16 9.86 2.68
N ILE A 101 1.92 8.68 3.26
CA ILE A 101 0.80 7.81 2.83
C ILE A 101 -0.56 8.47 3.11
N VAL A 102 -0.69 9.14 4.25
CA VAL A 102 -1.91 9.86 4.63
C VAL A 102 -2.14 11.02 3.66
N ASN A 103 -1.10 11.81 3.39
CA ASN A 103 -1.16 12.95 2.47
C ASN A 103 -1.44 12.50 1.03
N ALA A 104 -0.82 11.40 0.57
CA ALA A 104 -1.08 10.81 -0.75
C ALA A 104 -2.53 10.37 -0.90
N THR A 105 -3.10 9.74 0.12
CA THR A 105 -4.51 9.32 0.12
C THR A 105 -5.44 10.54 0.08
N LEU A 106 -5.12 11.58 0.83
CA LEU A 106 -5.90 12.83 0.83
C LEU A 106 -5.91 13.47 -0.57
N VAL A 107 -4.74 13.57 -1.21
CA VAL A 107 -4.62 14.11 -2.58
C VAL A 107 -5.36 13.23 -3.57
N ALA A 108 -5.26 11.90 -3.45
CA ALA A 108 -5.97 10.97 -4.32
C ALA A 108 -7.49 11.16 -4.26
N VAL A 109 -8.07 11.24 -3.05
CA VAL A 109 -9.53 11.34 -2.87
C VAL A 109 -10.05 12.75 -3.15
N ILE A 110 -9.47 13.76 -2.50
CA ILE A 110 -9.95 15.14 -2.61
C ILE A 110 -9.57 15.71 -3.96
N GLY A 111 -8.33 15.53 -4.38
CA GLY A 111 -7.85 16.03 -5.68
C GLY A 111 -8.68 15.46 -6.83
N TYR A 112 -9.00 14.16 -6.81
CA TYR A 112 -9.83 13.56 -7.84
C TYR A 112 -11.23 14.18 -7.88
N ARG A 113 -11.88 14.37 -6.73
CA ARG A 113 -13.20 15.01 -6.65
C ARG A 113 -13.18 16.45 -7.17
N VAL A 114 -12.15 17.22 -6.80
CA VAL A 114 -12.02 18.61 -7.25
C VAL A 114 -11.77 18.69 -8.76
N LEU A 115 -10.78 17.95 -9.26
CA LEU A 115 -10.43 17.99 -10.69
C LEU A 115 -11.54 17.41 -11.57
N SER A 116 -12.20 16.33 -11.14
CA SER A 116 -13.35 15.78 -11.88
C SER A 116 -14.55 16.75 -11.92
N SER A 117 -14.83 17.46 -10.82
CA SER A 117 -15.88 18.49 -10.79
C SER A 117 -15.56 19.69 -11.69
N ILE A 118 -14.29 20.06 -11.81
CA ILE A 118 -13.86 21.15 -12.71
C ILE A 118 -13.94 20.69 -14.17
N ALA A 119 -13.51 19.47 -14.46
CA ALA A 119 -13.54 18.89 -15.80
C ALA A 119 -14.98 18.77 -16.32
N SER A 120 -15.93 18.30 -15.49
CA SER A 120 -17.34 18.21 -15.86
C SER A 120 -17.98 19.59 -16.09
N SER A 121 -17.58 20.59 -15.31
CA SER A 121 -18.04 21.99 -15.50
C SER A 121 -17.50 22.64 -16.77
N ARG A 122 -16.42 22.10 -17.36
CA ARG A 122 -15.82 22.58 -18.61
C ARG A 122 -16.40 21.96 -19.88
N GLY A 123 -17.39 21.07 -19.77
CA GLY A 123 -18.13 20.53 -20.92
C GLY A 123 -17.35 19.54 -21.79
N ASN A 124 -16.25 18.96 -21.29
CA ASN A 124 -15.50 17.93 -22.00
C ASN A 124 -15.95 16.54 -21.51
N ASN A 125 -17.07 16.06 -22.07
CA ASN A 125 -17.54 14.67 -21.93
C ASN A 125 -16.94 13.81 -23.04
#